data_AF-A0A945ADI9-F1
#
_entry.id   AF-A0A945ADI9-F1
#
_cell.length_a   1.000
_cell.length_b   1.000
_cell.length_c   1.000
_cell.angle_alpha   90.00
_cell.angle_beta   90.00
_cell.angle_gamma   90.00
#
_symmetry.space_group_name_H-M   'P 1'
#
loop_
_entity.id
_entity.type
_entity.pdbx_description
1 polymer ?
#
loop_
_entity_poly.entity_id
_entity_poly.type
_entity_poly.pdbx_seq_one_letter_code
_entity_poly.pdbx_strand_id
1 'polypeptide(L)'
;MADHPIMSKIPLKPPTFMTDVRDDLKRKKELLSAACRCLADERSYRFFCHLSSAANLPEEERTGLLDQLETMAEYTEHELGAIKRLVLGDGAKAFKDLVDLVRDIRVEQEIESMLK
;
A
#
# COMPACT_ATOMS: atom_id res chain seq x y z
N MET A 1 48.75 43.33 -1.38
CA MET A 1 47.96 42.72 -0.29
C MET A 1 46.53 43.17 -0.44
N ALA A 2 45.64 42.29 -0.88
CA ALA A 2 44.21 42.53 -0.86
C ALA A 2 43.55 41.17 -0.66
N ASP A 3 43.00 40.99 0.54
CA ASP A 3 42.16 39.86 0.96
C ASP A 3 41.03 39.59 -0.03
N HIS A 4 40.96 38.35 -0.51
CA HIS A 4 39.75 37.83 -1.15
C HIS A 4 38.86 37.19 -0.08
N PRO A 5 37.61 37.64 0.12
CA PRO A 5 36.68 36.95 1.00
C PRO A 5 36.14 35.70 0.30
N ILE A 6 36.29 34.57 0.96
CA ILE A 6 35.71 33.28 0.58
C ILE A 6 34.19 33.41 0.68
N MET A 7 33.49 33.52 -0.45
CA MET A 7 32.03 33.39 -0.47
C MET A 7 31.65 31.96 -0.11
N SER A 8 31.18 31.77 1.13
CA SER A 8 30.59 30.53 1.59
C SER A 8 29.39 30.19 0.71
N LYS A 9 29.46 29.06 0.00
CA LYS A 9 28.32 28.50 -0.73
C LYS A 9 27.28 28.07 0.30
N ILE A 10 26.27 28.91 0.52
CA ILE A 10 25.08 28.53 1.30
C ILE A 10 24.43 27.35 0.56
N PRO A 11 24.26 26.17 1.19
CA PRO A 11 23.54 25.09 0.54
C PRO A 11 22.07 25.49 0.45
N LEU A 12 21.61 25.80 -0.76
CA LEU A 12 20.20 26.02 -1.04
C LEU A 12 19.46 24.70 -0.76
N LYS A 13 18.80 24.63 0.40
CA LYS A 13 17.89 23.52 0.72
C LYS A 13 16.83 23.50 -0.39
N PRO A 14 16.58 22.34 -1.03
CA PRO A 14 15.57 22.26 -2.09
C PRO A 14 14.23 22.76 -1.54
N PRO A 15 13.42 23.47 -2.37
CA PRO A 15 12.15 24.00 -1.93
C PRO A 15 11.29 22.87 -1.38
N THR A 16 10.67 23.10 -0.22
CA THR A 16 9.96 22.08 0.58
C THR A 16 8.97 21.28 -0.28
N PHE A 17 8.25 21.96 -1.17
CA PHE A 17 7.33 21.36 -2.14
C PHE A 17 7.96 20.27 -3.02
N MET A 18 9.18 20.47 -3.54
CA MET A 18 9.86 19.45 -4.36
C MET A 18 10.26 18.23 -3.54
N THR A 19 10.48 18.40 -2.24
CA THR A 19 10.79 17.30 -1.32
C THR A 19 9.52 16.51 -1.02
N ASP A 20 8.41 17.19 -0.76
CA ASP A 20 7.10 16.56 -0.48
C ASP A 20 6.60 15.75 -1.69
N VAL A 21 6.67 16.32 -2.89
CA VAL A 21 6.28 15.61 -4.13
C VAL A 21 7.15 14.38 -4.38
N ARG A 22 8.46 14.47 -4.11
CA ARG A 22 9.38 13.33 -4.26
C ARG A 22 9.01 12.20 -3.30
N ASP A 23 8.74 12.54 -2.05
CA ASP A 23 8.39 11.56 -1.02
C ASP A 23 7.04 10.90 -1.33
N ASP A 24 6.07 11.66 -1.83
CA ASP A 24 4.80 11.12 -2.31
C ASP A 24 4.97 10.15 -3.48
N LEU A 25 5.79 10.50 -4.48
CA LEU A 25 6.08 9.62 -5.60
C LEU A 25 6.78 8.35 -5.15
N LYS A 26 7.69 8.44 -4.17
CA LYS A 26 8.37 7.27 -3.61
C LYS A 26 7.38 6.34 -2.89
N ARG A 27 6.50 6.89 -2.03
CA ARG A 27 5.43 6.12 -1.37
C ARG A 27 4.51 5.44 -2.37
N LYS A 28 4.08 6.16 -3.42
CA LYS A 28 3.26 5.60 -4.50
C LYS A 28 3.97 4.46 -5.24
N LYS A 29 5.27 4.61 -5.52
CA LYS A 29 6.07 3.56 -6.15
C LYS A 29 6.17 2.30 -5.27
N GLU A 30 6.34 2.48 -3.96
CA GLU A 30 6.38 1.37 -3.00
C GLU A 30 5.04 0.63 -2.94
N LEU A 31 3.92 1.36 -2.92
CA LEU A 31 2.57 0.79 -2.98
C LEU A 31 2.32 0.02 -4.29
N LEU A 32 2.70 0.60 -5.43
CA LEU A 32 2.58 -0.07 -6.72
C LEU A 32 3.43 -1.35 -6.78
N SER A 33 4.65 -1.31 -6.24
CA SER A 33 5.52 -2.49 -6.12
C SER A 33 4.91 -3.57 -5.23
N ALA A 34 4.26 -3.19 -4.12
CA ALA A 34 3.53 -4.11 -3.27
C ALA A 34 2.33 -4.74 -4.01
N ALA A 35 1.56 -3.95 -4.75
CA ALA A 35 0.44 -4.45 -5.55
C ALA A 35 0.91 -5.43 -6.65
N CYS A 36 1.99 -5.11 -7.35
CA CYS A 36 2.60 -6.00 -8.35
C CYS A 36 3.05 -7.33 -7.73
N ARG A 37 3.63 -7.32 -6.53
CA ARG A 37 4.03 -8.54 -5.81
C ARG A 37 2.82 -9.34 -5.36
N CYS A 38 1.77 -8.66 -4.89
CA CYS A 38 0.50 -9.29 -4.51
C CYS A 38 -0.13 -10.04 -5.70
N LEU A 39 -0.12 -9.44 -6.90
CA LEU A 39 -0.64 -10.09 -8.11
C LEU A 39 0.23 -11.26 -8.59
N ALA A 40 1.52 -11.26 -8.29
CA ALA A 40 2.43 -12.33 -8.69
C ALA A 40 2.29 -13.59 -7.81
N ASP A 41 1.68 -13.48 -6.62
CA ASP A 41 1.43 -14.59 -5.71
C ASP A 41 -0.07 -14.77 -5.45
N GLU A 42 -0.63 -15.87 -5.96
CA GLU A 42 -2.05 -16.18 -5.82
C GLU A 42 -2.51 -16.23 -4.35
N ARG A 43 -1.66 -16.71 -3.44
CA ARG A 43 -2.01 -16.79 -2.01
C ARG A 43 -2.16 -15.40 -1.41
N SER A 44 -1.21 -14.51 -1.68
CA SER A 44 -1.27 -13.11 -1.28
C SER A 44 -2.51 -12.42 -1.84
N TYR A 45 -2.82 -12.62 -3.13
CA TYR A 45 -4.01 -12.05 -3.73
C TYR A 45 -5.30 -12.51 -3.04
N ARG A 46 -5.46 -13.83 -2.85
CA ARG A 46 -6.63 -14.41 -2.14
C ARG A 46 -6.74 -13.90 -0.71
N PHE A 47 -5.63 -13.79 0.00
CA PHE A 47 -5.60 -13.25 1.36
C PHE A 47 -6.19 -11.82 1.41
N PHE A 48 -5.76 -10.93 0.51
CA PHE A 48 -6.31 -9.58 0.44
C PHE A 48 -7.75 -9.52 -0.09
N CYS A 49 -8.19 -10.48 -0.92
CA CYS A 49 -9.62 -10.65 -1.21
C CYS A 49 -10.41 -10.90 0.07
N HIS A 50 -9.96 -11.85 0.91
CA HIS A 50 -10.64 -12.18 2.16
C HIS A 50 -10.65 -11.01 3.14
N LEU A 51 -9.52 -10.31 3.31
CA LEU A 51 -9.46 -9.13 4.17
C LEU A 51 -10.35 -7.99 3.67
N SER A 52 -10.39 -7.74 2.35
CA SER A 52 -11.28 -6.73 1.78
C SER A 52 -12.75 -7.10 1.99
N SER A 53 -13.13 -8.37 1.78
CA SER A 53 -14.48 -8.85 2.08
C SER A 53 -14.83 -8.68 3.56
N ALA A 54 -13.91 -9.01 4.47
CA ALA A 54 -14.10 -8.82 5.91
C ALA A 54 -14.24 -7.34 6.29
N ALA A 55 -13.49 -6.44 5.65
CA ALA A 55 -13.61 -4.99 5.88
C ALA A 55 -14.99 -4.45 5.48
N ASN A 56 -15.61 -4.99 4.42
CA ASN A 56 -16.93 -4.59 3.95
C ASN A 56 -18.11 -5.21 4.75
N LEU A 57 -17.85 -6.08 5.73
CA LEU A 57 -18.90 -6.61 6.60
C LEU A 57 -19.51 -5.50 7.49
N PRO A 58 -20.78 -5.64 7.93
CA PRO A 58 -21.34 -4.81 8.98
C PRO A 58 -20.46 -4.79 10.23
N GLU A 59 -20.47 -3.68 10.97
CA GLU A 59 -19.56 -3.46 12.10
C GLU A 59 -19.63 -4.56 13.17
N GLU A 60 -20.84 -5.01 13.51
CA GLU A 60 -21.06 -6.09 14.48
C GLU A 60 -20.45 -7.42 14.01
N GLU A 61 -20.68 -7.79 12.75
CA GLU A 61 -20.13 -9.00 12.14
C GLU A 61 -18.61 -8.95 12.03
N ARG A 62 -18.07 -7.80 11.62
CA ARG A 62 -16.63 -7.55 11.51
C ARG A 62 -15.94 -7.66 12.87
N THR A 63 -16.54 -7.10 13.91
CA THR A 63 -16.01 -7.18 15.27
C THR A 63 -16.04 -8.62 15.78
N GLY A 64 -17.17 -9.31 15.61
CA GLY A 64 -17.29 -10.72 16.00
C GLY A 64 -16.29 -11.64 15.28
N LEU A 65 -15.98 -11.37 14.01
CA LEU A 65 -14.94 -12.10 13.27
C LEU A 65 -13.55 -11.88 13.89
N LEU A 66 -13.21 -10.64 14.24
CA LEU A 66 -11.91 -10.32 14.83
C LEU A 66 -11.74 -10.92 16.22
N ASP A 67 -12.81 -10.97 17.01
CA ASP A 67 -12.82 -11.62 18.33
C ASP A 67 -12.63 -13.15 18.18
N GLN A 68 -13.27 -13.77 17.19
CA GLN A 68 -13.05 -15.19 16.89
C GLN A 68 -11.58 -15.47 16.55
N LEU A 69 -10.97 -14.65 15.68
CA LEU A 69 -9.55 -14.80 15.32
C LEU A 69 -8.62 -14.67 16.54
N GLU A 70 -8.96 -13.81 17.49
CA GLU A 70 -8.22 -13.66 18.75
C GLU A 70 -8.33 -14.91 19.63
N THR A 71 -9.53 -15.50 19.72
CA THR A 71 -9.76 -16.71 20.52
C THR A 71 -9.11 -17.98 19.95
N MET A 72 -8.87 -18.03 18.64
CA MET A 72 -8.26 -19.19 17.98
C MET A 72 -6.76 -19.33 18.28
N ALA A 73 -6.09 -18.28 18.79
CA ALA A 73 -4.67 -18.27 19.15
C ALA A 73 -3.70 -18.74 18.02
N GLU A 74 -4.14 -18.66 16.76
CA GLU A 74 -3.34 -19.06 15.59
C GLU A 74 -2.39 -17.95 15.11
N TYR A 75 -2.63 -16.71 15.52
CA TYR A 75 -1.88 -15.53 15.12
C TYR A 75 -1.10 -14.98 16.31
N THR A 76 0.11 -14.50 16.05
CA THR A 76 0.82 -13.67 17.04
C THR A 76 0.08 -12.36 17.27
N GLU A 77 0.29 -11.71 18.42
CA GLU A 77 -0.31 -10.40 18.72
C GLU A 77 -0.01 -9.35 17.64
N HIS A 78 1.19 -9.41 17.05
CA HIS A 78 1.59 -8.49 15.99
C HIS A 78 0.81 -8.74 14.69
N GLU A 79 0.64 -10.00 14.30
CA GLU A 79 -0.13 -10.38 13.11
C GLU A 79 -1.61 -10.04 13.28
N LEU A 80 -2.18 -10.39 14.44
CA LEU A 80 -3.57 -10.07 14.76
C LEU A 80 -3.79 -8.55 14.78
N GLY A 81 -2.86 -7.78 15.37
CA GLY A 81 -2.90 -6.33 15.36
C GLY A 81 -2.82 -5.73 13.95
N ALA A 82 -2.03 -6.34 13.06
CA ALA A 82 -1.98 -5.94 11.66
C ALA A 82 -3.31 -6.23 10.94
N ILE A 83 -3.89 -7.41 11.13
CA ILE A 83 -5.19 -7.80 10.57
C ILE A 83 -6.30 -6.87 11.06
N LYS A 84 -6.38 -6.61 12.38
CA LYS A 84 -7.34 -5.69 12.98
C LYS A 84 -7.25 -4.29 12.34
N ARG A 85 -6.04 -3.75 12.19
CA ARG A 85 -5.85 -2.43 11.53
C ARG A 85 -6.29 -2.42 10.06
N LEU A 86 -6.01 -3.49 9.33
CA LEU A 86 -6.37 -3.61 7.92
C LEU A 86 -7.86 -3.80 7.69
N VAL A 87 -8.56 -4.46 8.61
CA VAL A 87 -9.99 -4.75 8.52
C VAL A 87 -10.83 -3.59 9.07
N LEU A 88 -10.40 -2.95 10.16
CA LEU A 88 -11.12 -1.84 10.80
C LEU A 88 -10.83 -0.48 10.18
N GLY A 89 -9.60 -0.24 9.74
CA GLY A 89 -9.27 0.90 8.89
C GLY A 89 -9.39 0.44 7.45
N ASP A 90 -9.94 1.26 6.54
CA ASP A 90 -10.19 0.94 5.13
C ASP A 90 -8.96 0.49 4.30
N GLY A 91 -7.81 0.23 4.92
CA GLY A 91 -6.56 -0.19 4.32
C GLY A 91 -6.64 -1.50 3.52
N ALA A 92 -7.33 -2.53 4.01
CA ALA A 92 -7.50 -3.77 3.22
C ALA A 92 -8.28 -3.51 1.93
N LYS A 93 -9.36 -2.72 2.04
CA LYS A 93 -10.19 -2.32 0.90
C LYS A 93 -9.39 -1.49 -0.09
N ALA A 94 -8.78 -0.39 0.37
CA ALA A 94 -8.01 0.52 -0.47
C ALA A 94 -6.83 -0.17 -1.16
N PHE A 95 -6.14 -1.08 -0.46
CA PHE A 95 -5.07 -1.86 -1.07
C PHE A 95 -5.60 -2.84 -2.12
N LYS A 96 -6.75 -3.48 -1.86
CA LYS A 96 -7.37 -4.38 -2.84
C LYS A 96 -7.82 -3.65 -4.09
N ASP A 97 -8.44 -2.47 -3.95
CA ASP A 97 -8.85 -1.64 -5.07
C ASP A 97 -7.65 -1.23 -5.95
N LEU A 98 -6.51 -0.92 -5.34
CA LEU A 98 -5.25 -0.67 -6.06
C LEU A 98 -4.76 -1.92 -6.80
N VAL A 99 -4.78 -3.09 -6.15
CA VAL A 99 -4.37 -4.36 -6.75
C VAL A 99 -5.25 -4.69 -7.97
N ASP A 100 -6.56 -4.49 -7.87
CA ASP A 100 -7.51 -4.72 -8.96
C ASP A 100 -7.30 -3.76 -10.12
N LEU A 101 -7.09 -2.47 -9.85
CA LEU A 101 -6.75 -1.52 -10.90
C LEU A 101 -5.48 -1.93 -11.67
N VAL A 102 -4.43 -2.38 -10.96
CA VAL A 102 -3.20 -2.84 -11.61
C VAL A 102 -3.45 -4.10 -12.44
N ARG A 103 -4.31 -5.00 -11.97
CA ARG A 103 -4.70 -6.21 -12.72
C ARG A 103 -5.44 -5.84 -14.00
N ASP A 104 -6.43 -4.96 -13.92
CA ASP A 104 -7.26 -4.56 -15.06
C ASP A 104 -6.40 -3.90 -16.15
N ILE A 105 -5.49 -3.00 -15.77
CA ILE A 105 -4.54 -2.37 -16.70
C ILE A 105 -3.69 -3.42 -17.43
N ARG A 106 -3.22 -4.47 -16.74
CA ARG A 106 -2.42 -5.54 -17.36
C ARG A 106 -3.24 -6.35 -18.35
N VAL A 107 -4.47 -6.68 -17.99
CA VAL A 107 -5.38 -7.43 -18.88
C VAL A 107 -5.69 -6.61 -20.14
N GLU A 108 -5.98 -5.32 -20.00
CA GLU A 108 -6.20 -4.43 -21.15
C GLU A 108 -4.98 -4.38 -22.07
N GLN A 109 -3.77 -4.25 -21.52
CA GLN A 109 -2.52 -4.26 -22.29
C GLN A 109 -2.27 -5.59 -23.01
N GLU A 110 -2.56 -6.71 -22.35
CA GLU A 110 -2.46 -8.05 -22.96
C GLU A 110 -3.44 -8.19 -24.14
N ILE A 111 -4.69 -7.76 -23.97
CA ILE A 111 -5.70 -7.77 -25.04
C ILE A 111 -5.24 -6.90 -26.23
N GLU A 112 -4.79 -5.67 -25.98
CA GLU A 112 -4.28 -4.79 -27.04
C GLU A 112 -3.10 -5.40 -27.79
N SER A 113 -2.21 -6.11 -27.08
CA SER A 113 -1.06 -6.78 -27.72
C SER A 113 -1.48 -7.96 -28.59
N MET A 114 -2.60 -8.62 -28.30
CA MET A 114 -3.12 -9.73 -29.10
C MET A 114 -3.87 -9.25 -30.36
N LEU A 115 -4.32 -7.98 -30.38
CA LEU A 115 -5.06 -7.37 -31.49
C LEU A 115 -4.15 -6.65 -32.51
N LYS A 116 -2.84 -6.58 -32.27
CA LYS A 116 -1.83 -5.99 -33.17
C LYS A 116 -1.10 -7.07 -33.95
#